data_AF-A0A0G0NQX9-F1
#
_entry.id   AF-A0A0G0NQX9-F1
#
_cell.length_a   1.000
_cell.length_b   1.000
_cell.length_c   1.000
_cell.angle_alpha   90.00
_cell.angle_beta   90.00
_cell.angle_gamma   90.00
#
_symmetry.space_group_name_H-M   'P 1'
#
loop_
_entity.id
_entity.type
_entity.pdbx_description
1 polymer ?
#
loop_
_entity_poly.entity_id
_entity_poly.type
_entity_poly.pdbx_seq_one_letter_code
_entity_poly.pdbx_strand_id
1 'polypeptide(L)'
;MYPHKQNFIIPPKRKRLHEHLNSFGDFFAVAMRLLPYFFLLLCCFLVLLIIVATAGILPHVASLKNVYASAQLGQQHMLTAEAQVKDYKFAEAETELQLAKESFNNAQKSLAVLDNSFLLKSKYFRNQYDVANDVLFIGEKLANSVNGLCIIGSRAMEAVADKELSFEKIDSQIKGELLAVLISSMNDLKDVRRDVGAISEKLREINTKQPLFIFDKVVDPLQTKIPQIEKAFDASLSFIQALPWLTGYPEEKTYLFILENNREMRPAGGFIGTYGIFQVANAEIKNFYTDNSYNLDVKVKDTQKIPAPKPMEKYMAQPNWF
;
A
#
# COMPACT_ATOMS: atom_id res chain seq x y z
N MET A 1 -9.90 114.71 -24.84
CA MET A 1 -8.86 115.57 -24.22
C MET A 1 -8.21 114.72 -23.13
N TYR A 2 -6.89 114.48 -23.28
CA TYR A 2 -5.88 113.72 -22.51
C TYR A 2 -6.05 113.44 -20.99
N PRO A 3 -5.25 112.54 -20.33
CA PRO A 3 -4.03 111.86 -20.84
C PRO A 3 -3.81 110.36 -20.47
N HIS A 4 -2.94 109.74 -21.28
CA HIS A 4 -2.08 108.60 -20.97
C HIS A 4 -1.15 108.84 -19.75
N LYS A 5 -0.85 107.79 -18.98
CA LYS A 5 0.42 107.66 -18.25
C LYS A 5 1.06 106.29 -18.45
N GLN A 6 2.36 106.33 -18.69
CA GLN A 6 3.28 105.25 -19.04
C GLN A 6 4.00 104.68 -17.79
N ASN A 7 4.40 103.40 -17.94
CA ASN A 7 5.59 102.71 -17.41
C ASN A 7 5.66 102.33 -15.92
N PHE A 8 5.97 101.05 -15.64
CA PHE A 8 7.34 100.58 -15.35
C PHE A 8 7.38 99.03 -15.27
N ILE A 9 8.35 98.42 -15.97
CA ILE A 9 8.65 96.98 -15.94
C ILE A 9 9.60 96.71 -14.75
N ILE A 10 9.26 95.76 -13.88
CA ILE A 10 10.10 95.26 -12.78
C ILE A 10 10.63 93.87 -13.18
N PRO A 11 11.95 93.58 -13.09
CA PRO A 11 12.47 92.26 -13.40
C PRO A 11 12.19 91.27 -12.25
N PRO A 12 11.92 89.98 -12.52
CA PRO A 12 11.61 89.02 -11.46
C PRO A 12 12.88 88.61 -10.69
N LYS A 13 12.80 88.71 -9.36
CA LYS A 13 13.81 88.19 -8.43
C LYS A 13 13.93 86.67 -8.55
N ARG A 14 15.16 86.17 -8.69
CA ARG A 14 15.52 84.75 -8.55
C ARG A 14 14.98 84.20 -7.21
N LYS A 15 14.02 83.27 -7.26
CA LYS A 15 13.64 82.46 -6.09
C LYS A 15 14.75 81.47 -5.80
N ARG A 16 15.41 81.64 -4.65
CA ARG A 16 16.25 80.60 -4.04
C ARG A 16 15.35 79.42 -3.70
N LEU A 17 15.71 78.23 -4.17
CA LEU A 17 15.21 76.97 -3.63
C LEU A 17 15.60 76.93 -2.16
N HIS A 18 14.61 76.99 -1.26
CA HIS A 18 14.81 76.49 0.10
C HIS A 18 14.34 75.05 0.13
N GLU A 19 15.31 74.15 0.09
CA GLU A 19 15.20 72.84 0.70
C GLU A 19 14.92 73.05 2.20
N HIS A 20 13.76 72.61 2.66
CA HIS A 20 13.56 72.28 4.07
C HIS A 20 13.19 70.81 4.14
N LEU A 21 14.17 70.01 4.55
CA LEU A 21 14.02 68.66 5.07
C LEU A 21 13.08 68.69 6.28
N ASN A 22 11.79 68.41 6.04
CA ASN A 22 10.83 67.94 7.05
C ASN A 22 10.50 66.45 6.81
N SER A 23 11.42 65.66 6.25
CA SER A 23 11.11 64.31 5.75
C SER A 23 10.54 63.37 6.82
N PHE A 24 10.94 63.54 8.09
CA PHE A 24 10.44 62.72 9.19
C PHE A 24 9.03 63.13 9.65
N GLY A 25 8.77 64.44 9.74
CA GLY A 25 7.46 64.98 10.11
C GLY A 25 6.42 64.78 9.01
N ASP A 26 6.82 64.95 7.75
CA ASP A 26 5.98 64.69 6.58
C ASP A 26 5.69 63.19 6.43
N PHE A 27 6.67 62.31 6.70
CA PHE A 27 6.45 60.87 6.76
C PHE A 27 5.45 60.48 7.87
N PHE A 28 5.61 61.05 9.07
CA PHE A 28 4.68 60.78 10.19
C PHE A 28 3.28 61.32 9.91
N ALA A 29 3.16 62.49 9.28
CA ALA A 29 1.89 63.07 8.88
C ALA A 29 1.21 62.25 7.78
N VAL A 30 1.97 61.72 6.80
CA VAL A 30 1.44 60.79 5.79
C VAL A 30 1.01 59.47 6.42
N ALA A 31 1.81 58.89 7.32
CA ALA A 31 1.46 57.67 8.04
C ALA A 31 0.17 57.85 8.88
N MET A 32 0.04 58.97 9.61
CA MET A 32 -1.16 59.29 10.38
C MET A 32 -2.39 59.53 9.49
N ARG A 33 -2.22 60.08 8.28
CA ARG A 33 -3.30 60.22 7.29
C ARG A 33 -3.69 58.88 6.66
N LEU A 34 -2.76 57.95 6.51
CA LEU A 34 -3.00 56.62 5.95
C LEU A 34 -3.55 55.61 6.97
N LEU A 35 -3.30 55.83 8.27
CA LEU A 35 -3.76 55.02 9.39
C LEU A 35 -5.28 54.68 9.34
N PRO A 36 -6.22 55.63 9.14
CA PRO A 36 -7.64 55.31 9.03
C PRO A 36 -7.98 54.43 7.83
N TYR A 37 -7.28 54.58 6.70
CA TYR A 37 -7.46 53.73 5.52
C TYR A 37 -6.92 52.32 5.75
N PHE A 38 -5.81 52.19 6.47
CA PHE A 38 -5.29 50.90 6.92
C PHE A 38 -6.27 50.18 7.86
N PHE A 39 -6.82 50.90 8.85
CA PHE A 39 -7.86 50.35 9.73
C PHE A 39 -9.13 49.96 8.96
N LEU A 40 -9.54 50.76 7.98
CA LEU A 40 -10.69 50.44 7.13
C LEU A 40 -10.42 49.18 6.28
N LEU A 41 -9.24 49.06 5.68
CA LEU A 41 -8.82 47.85 4.96
C LEU A 41 -8.78 46.62 5.88
N LEU A 42 -8.25 46.76 7.09
CA LEU A 42 -8.22 45.70 8.09
C LEU A 42 -9.64 45.27 8.49
N CYS A 43 -10.55 46.23 8.73
CA CYS A 43 -11.95 45.95 9.02
C CYS A 43 -12.65 45.27 7.84
N CYS A 44 -12.45 45.73 6.60
CA CYS A 44 -12.99 45.08 5.40
C CYS A 44 -12.46 43.65 5.25
N PHE A 45 -11.17 43.43 5.52
CA PHE A 45 -10.56 42.11 5.51
C PHE A 45 -11.15 41.20 6.59
N LEU A 46 -11.35 41.70 7.81
CA LEU A 46 -11.99 40.95 8.90
C LEU A 46 -13.44 40.61 8.57
N VAL A 47 -14.21 41.55 8.00
CA VAL A 47 -15.58 41.30 7.55
C VAL A 47 -15.61 40.27 6.44
N LEU A 48 -14.69 40.32 5.47
CA LEU A 48 -14.55 39.30 4.43
C LEU A 48 -14.23 37.93 5.03
N LEU A 49 -13.32 37.87 6.01
CA LEU A 49 -13.01 36.64 6.75
C LEU A 49 -14.24 36.07 7.47
N ILE A 50 -15.04 36.92 8.13
CA ILE A 50 -16.28 36.52 8.80
C ILE A 50 -17.30 36.02 7.78
N ILE A 51 -17.45 36.68 6.63
CA ILE A 51 -18.35 36.23 5.56
C ILE A 51 -17.88 34.88 5.00
N VAL A 52 -16.56 34.70 4.77
CA VAL A 52 -16.00 33.43 4.31
C VAL A 52 -16.20 32.32 5.34
N ALA A 53 -16.03 32.60 6.63
CA ALA A 53 -16.26 31.64 7.70
C ALA A 53 -17.75 31.29 7.87
N THR A 54 -18.63 32.30 7.86
CA THR A 54 -20.09 32.11 8.06
C THR A 54 -20.78 31.50 6.85
N ALA A 55 -20.45 31.92 5.63
CA ALA A 55 -21.03 31.33 4.42
C ALA A 55 -20.34 30.02 4.01
N GLY A 56 -19.05 29.84 4.35
CA GLY A 56 -18.23 28.76 3.84
C GLY A 56 -18.04 27.59 4.80
N ILE A 57 -17.97 27.85 6.11
CA ILE A 57 -17.70 26.79 7.10
C ILE A 57 -18.99 26.45 7.86
N LEU A 58 -19.74 27.45 8.32
CA LEU A 58 -20.92 27.26 9.19
C LEU A 58 -21.96 26.26 8.65
N PRO A 59 -22.33 26.26 7.34
CA PRO A 59 -23.30 25.30 6.79
C PRO A 59 -22.78 23.85 6.81
N HIS A 60 -21.45 23.68 6.85
CA HIS A 60 -20.79 22.38 6.75
C HIS A 60 -20.22 21.89 8.09
N VAL A 61 -20.30 22.66 9.18
CA VAL A 61 -19.77 22.26 10.50
C VAL A 61 -20.32 20.92 10.97
N ALA A 62 -21.63 20.70 10.82
CA ALA A 62 -22.25 19.43 11.19
C ALA A 62 -21.68 18.26 10.37
N SER A 63 -21.49 18.47 9.06
CA SER A 63 -20.92 17.46 8.16
C SER A 63 -19.47 17.16 8.52
N LEU A 64 -18.64 18.18 8.75
CA LEU A 64 -17.24 18.02 9.15
C LEU A 64 -17.11 17.31 10.51
N LYS A 65 -18.00 17.61 11.46
CA LYS A 65 -18.07 16.88 12.73
C LYS A 65 -18.39 15.40 12.50
N ASN A 66 -19.32 15.09 11.60
CA ASN A 66 -19.65 13.71 11.23
C ASN A 66 -18.49 13.01 10.52
N VAL A 67 -17.77 13.68 9.61
CA VAL A 67 -16.55 13.14 8.98
C VAL A 67 -15.56 12.70 10.05
N TYR A 68 -15.23 13.59 10.99
CA TYR A 68 -14.29 13.29 12.07
C TYR A 68 -14.79 12.14 12.96
N ALA A 69 -16.05 12.18 13.40
CA ALA A 69 -16.62 11.16 14.27
C ALA A 69 -16.66 9.78 13.60
N SER A 70 -17.12 9.71 12.35
CA SER A 70 -17.17 8.45 11.59
C SER A 70 -15.78 7.93 11.24
N ALA A 71 -14.81 8.80 10.92
CA ALA A 71 -13.43 8.38 10.69
C ALA A 71 -12.79 7.81 11.96
N GLN A 72 -13.01 8.45 13.11
CA GLN A 72 -12.52 7.98 14.41
C GLN A 72 -13.17 6.65 14.81
N LEU A 73 -14.47 6.49 14.58
CA LEU A 73 -15.19 5.23 14.83
C LEU A 73 -14.67 4.11 13.92
N GLY A 74 -14.43 4.41 12.64
CA GLY A 74 -13.83 3.45 11.70
C GLY A 74 -12.43 3.00 12.15
N GLN A 75 -11.61 3.94 12.60
CA GLN A 75 -10.29 3.61 13.17
C GLN A 75 -10.40 2.73 14.43
N GLN A 76 -11.34 3.03 15.33
CA GLN A 76 -11.55 2.24 16.54
C GLN A 76 -11.93 0.80 16.21
N HIS A 77 -12.86 0.59 15.28
CA HIS A 77 -13.23 -0.74 14.80
C HIS A 77 -12.04 -1.48 14.18
N MET A 78 -11.18 -0.81 13.40
CA MET A 78 -9.96 -1.43 12.89
C MET A 78 -9.00 -1.88 14.00
N LEU A 79 -8.85 -1.10 15.07
CA LEU A 79 -7.99 -1.46 16.21
C LEU A 79 -8.57 -2.64 17.01
N THR A 80 -9.90 -2.69 17.17
CA THR A 80 -10.58 -3.85 17.77
C THR A 80 -10.37 -5.11 16.93
N ALA A 81 -10.57 -4.99 15.61
CA ALA A 81 -10.32 -6.08 14.68
C ALA A 81 -8.86 -6.55 14.71
N GLU A 82 -7.89 -5.64 14.80
CA GLU A 82 -6.48 -6.00 14.95
C GLU A 82 -6.24 -6.86 16.19
N ALA A 83 -6.84 -6.50 17.33
CA ALA A 83 -6.74 -7.28 18.55
C ALA A 83 -7.37 -8.68 18.39
N GLN A 84 -8.55 -8.76 17.77
CA GLN A 84 -9.23 -10.03 17.52
C GLN A 84 -8.45 -10.93 16.55
N VAL A 85 -7.85 -10.37 15.50
CA VAL A 85 -6.98 -11.11 14.57
C VAL A 85 -5.76 -11.68 15.28
N LYS A 86 -5.14 -10.93 16.21
CA LYS A 86 -4.02 -11.43 17.03
C LYS A 86 -4.41 -12.60 17.93
N ASP A 87 -5.67 -12.65 18.34
CA ASP A 87 -6.26 -13.73 19.13
C ASP A 87 -6.89 -14.84 18.27
N TYR A 88 -6.67 -14.84 16.95
CA TYR A 88 -7.24 -15.80 15.98
C TYR A 88 -8.78 -15.80 15.90
N LYS A 89 -9.43 -14.73 16.37
CA LYS A 89 -10.89 -14.54 16.36
C LYS A 89 -11.35 -13.89 15.05
N PHE A 90 -11.11 -14.58 13.93
CA PHE A 90 -11.35 -14.01 12.59
C PHE A 90 -12.82 -13.63 12.35
N ALA A 91 -13.77 -14.46 12.75
CA ALA A 91 -15.21 -14.18 12.58
C ALA A 91 -15.66 -12.91 13.36
N GLU A 92 -15.11 -12.68 14.56
CA GLU A 92 -15.38 -11.45 15.31
C GLU A 92 -14.74 -10.24 14.61
N ALA A 93 -13.50 -10.39 14.12
CA ALA A 93 -12.79 -9.35 13.39
C ALA A 93 -13.50 -8.94 12.08
N GLU A 94 -14.12 -9.89 11.36
CA GLU A 94 -14.92 -9.60 10.17
C GLU A 94 -16.05 -8.61 10.47
N THR A 95 -16.74 -8.80 11.59
CA THR A 95 -17.84 -7.91 12.01
C THR A 95 -17.32 -6.50 12.25
N GLU A 96 -16.22 -6.37 13.00
CA GLU A 96 -15.59 -5.07 13.26
C GLU A 96 -15.08 -4.41 11.98
N LEU A 97 -14.50 -5.17 11.04
CA LEU A 97 -13.99 -4.64 9.77
C LEU A 97 -15.11 -4.17 8.83
N GLN A 98 -16.27 -4.84 8.85
CA GLN A 98 -17.46 -4.36 8.15
C GLN A 98 -17.95 -3.02 8.73
N LEU A 99 -18.03 -2.91 10.05
CA LEU A 99 -18.38 -1.65 10.72
C LEU A 99 -17.36 -0.54 10.43
N ALA A 100 -16.06 -0.88 10.39
CA ALA A 100 -15.01 0.06 10.00
C ALA A 100 -15.22 0.58 8.57
N LYS A 101 -15.46 -0.34 7.62
CA LYS A 101 -15.75 -0.01 6.22
C LYS A 101 -16.95 0.90 6.08
N GLU A 102 -18.06 0.59 6.75
CA GLU A 102 -19.26 1.43 6.75
C GLU A 102 -18.99 2.82 7.32
N SER A 103 -18.20 2.91 8.38
CA SER A 103 -17.83 4.16 9.03
C SER A 103 -16.99 5.06 8.12
N PHE A 104 -15.99 4.50 7.43
CA PHE A 104 -15.23 5.25 6.42
C PHE A 104 -16.09 5.68 5.22
N ASN A 105 -17.03 4.84 4.79
CA ASN A 105 -18.00 5.20 3.75
C ASN A 105 -18.92 6.34 4.19
N ASN A 106 -19.40 6.32 5.44
CA ASN A 106 -20.22 7.40 6.00
C ASN A 106 -19.44 8.70 6.16
N ALA A 107 -18.16 8.61 6.53
CA ALA A 107 -17.25 9.75 6.54
C ALA A 107 -17.08 10.34 5.13
N GLN A 108 -16.86 9.51 4.09
CA GLN A 108 -16.76 9.97 2.71
C GLN A 108 -18.05 10.65 2.23
N LYS A 109 -19.22 10.06 2.51
CA LYS A 109 -20.53 10.66 2.18
C LYS A 109 -20.73 12.01 2.87
N SER A 110 -20.32 12.12 4.14
CA SER A 110 -20.40 13.39 4.89
C SER A 110 -19.40 14.42 4.36
N LEU A 111 -18.23 13.98 3.88
CA LEU A 111 -17.24 14.86 3.27
C LEU A 111 -17.75 15.39 1.91
N ALA A 112 -18.39 14.54 1.10
CA ALA A 112 -18.94 14.89 -0.22
C ALA A 112 -19.96 16.03 -0.20
N VAL A 113 -20.60 16.32 0.95
CA VAL A 113 -21.46 17.51 1.11
C VAL A 113 -20.71 18.82 0.82
N LEU A 114 -19.37 18.83 0.99
CA LEU A 114 -18.53 19.99 0.72
C LEU A 114 -18.14 20.13 -0.76
N ASP A 115 -18.42 19.16 -1.65
CA ASP A 115 -17.93 19.18 -3.04
C ASP A 115 -18.30 20.45 -3.79
N ASN A 116 -19.48 21.01 -3.51
CA ASN A 116 -19.99 22.23 -4.14
C ASN A 116 -19.74 23.51 -3.32
N SER A 117 -19.00 23.42 -2.22
CA SER A 117 -18.67 24.58 -1.38
C SER A 117 -17.80 25.57 -2.16
N PHE A 118 -18.06 26.86 -2.02
CA PHE A 118 -17.24 27.88 -2.69
C PHE A 118 -15.77 27.85 -2.22
N LEU A 119 -15.49 27.30 -1.02
CA LEU A 119 -14.14 27.12 -0.49
C LEU A 119 -13.29 26.24 -1.42
N LEU A 120 -13.89 25.22 -2.05
CA LEU A 120 -13.19 24.29 -2.94
C LEU A 120 -12.86 24.88 -4.33
N LYS A 121 -13.27 26.11 -4.62
CA LYS A 121 -12.79 26.83 -5.82
C LYS A 121 -11.29 27.16 -5.73
N SER A 122 -10.76 27.28 -4.52
CA SER A 122 -9.32 27.42 -4.31
C SER A 122 -8.63 26.06 -4.49
N LYS A 123 -7.60 26.03 -5.34
CA LYS A 123 -6.76 24.83 -5.53
C LYS A 123 -6.19 24.29 -4.23
N TYR A 124 -5.82 25.18 -3.30
CA TYR A 124 -5.26 24.76 -2.01
C TYR A 124 -6.29 23.99 -1.17
N PHE A 125 -7.50 24.54 -0.99
CA PHE A 125 -8.55 23.86 -0.22
C PHE A 125 -9.06 22.60 -0.93
N ARG A 126 -9.12 22.60 -2.27
CA ARG A 126 -9.46 21.41 -3.05
C ARG A 126 -8.45 20.28 -2.82
N ASN A 127 -7.15 20.59 -2.81
CA ASN A 127 -6.13 19.60 -2.51
C ASN A 127 -6.31 18.99 -1.11
N GLN A 128 -6.58 19.79 -0.08
CA GLN A 128 -6.77 19.27 1.29
C GLN A 128 -8.05 18.44 1.41
N TYR A 129 -9.11 18.84 0.71
CA TYR A 129 -10.33 18.04 0.58
C TYR A 129 -10.05 16.68 -0.08
N ASP A 130 -9.34 16.68 -1.22
CA ASP A 130 -9.02 15.46 -1.94
C ASP A 130 -8.10 14.55 -1.10
N VAL A 131 -7.14 15.10 -0.33
CA VAL A 131 -6.32 14.34 0.62
C VAL A 131 -7.18 13.70 1.71
N ALA A 132 -8.10 14.45 2.32
CA ALA A 132 -9.01 13.89 3.33
C ALA A 132 -9.85 12.75 2.74
N ASN A 133 -10.37 12.93 1.53
CA ASN A 133 -11.13 11.90 0.85
C ASN A 133 -10.29 10.66 0.53
N ASP A 134 -9.06 10.84 0.02
CA ASP A 134 -8.14 9.73 -0.27
C ASP A 134 -7.75 8.97 1.01
N VAL A 135 -7.54 9.66 2.14
CA VAL A 135 -7.26 9.00 3.44
C VAL A 135 -8.45 8.15 3.91
N LEU A 136 -9.68 8.65 3.76
CA LEU A 136 -10.87 7.87 4.11
C LEU A 136 -11.07 6.67 3.18
N PHE A 137 -10.80 6.85 1.88
CA PHE A 137 -10.80 5.78 0.90
C PHE A 137 -9.77 4.70 1.24
N ILE A 138 -8.55 5.10 1.65
CA ILE A 138 -7.52 4.16 2.10
C ILE A 138 -8.00 3.38 3.33
N GLY A 139 -8.61 4.05 4.31
CA GLY A 139 -9.18 3.38 5.49
C GLY A 139 -10.24 2.33 5.11
N GLU A 140 -11.15 2.68 4.20
CA GLU A 140 -12.17 1.77 3.67
C GLU A 140 -11.56 0.55 2.96
N LYS A 141 -10.59 0.78 2.06
CA LYS A 141 -9.91 -0.28 1.32
C LYS A 141 -9.08 -1.19 2.22
N LEU A 142 -8.42 -0.63 3.23
CA LEU A 142 -7.69 -1.41 4.24
C LEU A 142 -8.66 -2.29 5.04
N ALA A 143 -9.77 -1.73 5.52
CA ALA A 143 -10.80 -2.51 6.21
C ALA A 143 -11.33 -3.66 5.32
N ASN A 144 -11.61 -3.39 4.05
CA ASN A 144 -12.06 -4.40 3.09
C ASN A 144 -11.00 -5.48 2.82
N SER A 145 -9.73 -5.07 2.67
CA SER A 145 -8.59 -5.97 2.44
C SER A 145 -8.37 -6.92 3.62
N VAL A 146 -8.34 -6.37 4.84
CA VAL A 146 -8.17 -7.17 6.06
C VAL A 146 -9.39 -8.08 6.27
N ASN A 147 -10.60 -7.62 5.94
CA ASN A 147 -11.79 -8.46 6.00
C ASN A 147 -11.69 -9.68 5.07
N GLY A 148 -11.22 -9.47 3.83
CA GLY A 148 -10.95 -10.58 2.89
C GLY A 148 -9.96 -11.59 3.45
N LEU A 149 -8.91 -11.14 4.14
CA LEU A 149 -7.97 -12.02 4.82
C LEU A 149 -8.58 -12.74 6.02
N CYS A 150 -9.45 -12.08 6.79
CA CYS A 150 -10.14 -12.69 7.93
C CYS A 150 -11.10 -13.80 7.47
N ILE A 151 -11.81 -13.63 6.36
CA ILE A 151 -12.65 -14.68 5.77
C ILE A 151 -11.83 -15.93 5.45
N ILE A 152 -10.65 -15.77 4.87
CA ILE A 152 -9.73 -16.89 4.60
C ILE A 152 -9.26 -17.52 5.92
N GLY A 153 -8.90 -16.69 6.90
CA GLY A 153 -8.52 -17.12 8.24
C GLY A 153 -9.61 -17.91 8.96
N SER A 154 -10.87 -17.47 8.87
CA SER A 154 -12.02 -18.14 9.48
C SER A 154 -12.22 -19.53 8.87
N ARG A 155 -12.22 -19.64 7.53
CA ARG A 155 -12.27 -20.95 6.83
C ARG A 155 -11.13 -21.88 7.24
N ALA A 156 -9.93 -21.32 7.43
CA ALA A 156 -8.77 -22.11 7.88
C ALA A 156 -8.92 -22.57 9.33
N MET A 157 -9.45 -21.74 10.23
CA MET A 157 -9.70 -22.09 11.62
C MET A 157 -10.81 -23.14 11.77
N GLU A 158 -11.86 -23.07 10.94
CA GLU A 158 -12.90 -24.08 10.87
C GLU A 158 -12.33 -25.47 10.52
N ALA A 159 -11.35 -25.54 9.61
CA ALA A 159 -10.68 -26.79 9.25
C ALA A 159 -9.84 -27.39 10.39
N VAL A 160 -9.34 -26.57 11.33
CA VAL A 160 -8.47 -27.03 12.43
C VAL A 160 -9.27 -27.42 13.68
N ALA A 161 -10.50 -26.92 13.85
CA ALA A 161 -11.48 -27.32 14.86
C ALA A 161 -10.90 -27.53 16.28
N ASP A 162 -10.40 -26.47 16.91
CA ASP A 162 -9.83 -26.43 18.28
C ASP A 162 -8.61 -27.33 18.56
N LYS A 163 -8.02 -27.94 17.53
CA LYS A 163 -6.75 -28.68 17.68
C LYS A 163 -5.60 -27.72 17.97
N GLU A 164 -4.60 -28.17 18.74
CA GLU A 164 -3.38 -27.40 18.95
C GLU A 164 -2.80 -26.96 17.60
N LEU A 165 -2.55 -25.65 17.45
CA LEU A 165 -2.10 -24.97 16.22
C LEU A 165 -0.65 -25.32 15.80
N SER A 166 -0.21 -26.56 16.02
CA SER A 166 1.07 -27.05 15.53
C SER A 166 0.87 -27.84 14.25
N PHE A 167 1.52 -27.39 13.17
CA PHE A 167 1.53 -28.08 11.89
C PHE A 167 2.04 -29.53 11.99
N GLU A 168 2.91 -29.82 12.95
CA GLU A 168 3.42 -31.18 13.20
C GLU A 168 2.36 -32.09 13.84
N LYS A 169 1.43 -31.52 14.62
CA LYS A 169 0.45 -32.26 15.41
C LYS A 169 -0.86 -32.52 14.67
N ILE A 170 -1.11 -31.84 13.56
CA ILE A 170 -2.28 -32.05 12.71
C ILE A 170 -2.05 -33.20 11.72
N ASP A 171 -3.10 -33.98 11.47
CA ASP A 171 -3.04 -35.11 10.54
C ASP A 171 -3.02 -34.67 9.07
N SER A 172 -2.68 -35.61 8.18
CA SER A 172 -2.56 -35.37 6.73
C SER A 172 -3.88 -34.92 6.09
N GLN A 173 -5.03 -35.29 6.64
CA GLN A 173 -6.33 -34.83 6.13
C GLN A 173 -6.50 -33.34 6.40
N ILE A 174 -6.28 -32.89 7.64
CA ILE A 174 -6.38 -31.48 8.01
C ILE A 174 -5.34 -30.63 7.26
N LYS A 175 -4.11 -31.13 7.09
CA LYS A 175 -3.12 -30.45 6.24
C LYS A 175 -3.64 -30.25 4.81
N GLY A 176 -4.28 -31.27 4.25
CA GLY A 176 -4.95 -31.20 2.94
C GLY A 176 -6.08 -30.17 2.91
N GLU A 177 -6.93 -30.14 3.93
CA GLU A 177 -8.04 -29.16 4.05
C GLU A 177 -7.51 -27.72 4.15
N LEU A 178 -6.45 -27.48 4.93
CA LEU A 178 -5.78 -26.17 5.02
C LEU A 178 -5.16 -25.75 3.68
N LEU A 179 -4.50 -26.67 2.97
CA LEU A 179 -3.99 -26.42 1.62
C LEU A 179 -5.14 -26.09 0.65
N ALA A 180 -6.27 -26.80 0.77
CA ALA A 180 -7.47 -26.53 -0.02
C ALA A 180 -7.97 -25.10 0.20
N VAL A 181 -8.06 -24.65 1.46
CA VAL A 181 -8.47 -23.28 1.81
C VAL A 181 -7.53 -22.26 1.17
N LEU A 182 -6.20 -22.43 1.31
CA LEU A 182 -5.22 -21.51 0.73
C LEU A 182 -5.29 -21.46 -0.80
N ILE A 183 -5.37 -22.61 -1.46
CA ILE A 183 -5.38 -22.71 -2.94
C ILE A 183 -6.70 -22.18 -3.50
N SER A 184 -7.83 -22.53 -2.89
CA SER A 184 -9.15 -22.04 -3.33
C SER A 184 -9.34 -20.54 -3.10
N SER A 185 -8.63 -19.96 -2.13
CA SER A 185 -8.66 -18.52 -1.83
C SER A 185 -7.76 -17.68 -2.75
N MET A 186 -7.15 -18.25 -3.79
CA MET A 186 -6.25 -17.52 -4.70
C MET A 186 -6.91 -16.30 -5.35
N ASN A 187 -8.20 -16.37 -5.70
CA ASN A 187 -8.93 -15.24 -6.26
C ASN A 187 -9.18 -14.16 -5.21
N ASP A 188 -9.62 -14.55 -4.00
CA ASP A 188 -9.83 -13.66 -2.86
C ASP A 188 -8.52 -12.90 -2.52
N LEU A 189 -7.37 -13.60 -2.53
CA LEU A 189 -6.06 -12.99 -2.31
C LEU A 189 -5.65 -12.04 -3.44
N LYS A 190 -5.97 -12.35 -4.70
CA LYS A 190 -5.73 -11.42 -5.82
C LYS A 190 -6.57 -10.15 -5.71
N ASP A 191 -7.80 -10.27 -5.19
CA ASP A 191 -8.66 -9.12 -4.94
C ASP A 191 -8.09 -8.25 -3.81
N VAL A 192 -7.63 -8.85 -2.71
CA VAL A 192 -6.90 -8.13 -1.65
C VAL A 192 -5.66 -7.43 -2.22
N ARG A 193 -4.87 -8.10 -3.06
CA ARG A 193 -3.68 -7.50 -3.69
C ARG A 193 -4.04 -6.29 -4.55
N ARG A 194 -5.16 -6.35 -5.28
CA ARG A 194 -5.67 -5.25 -6.10
C ARG A 194 -6.05 -4.05 -5.23
N ASP A 195 -6.73 -4.27 -4.11
CA ASP A 195 -7.10 -3.21 -3.17
C ASP A 195 -5.85 -2.55 -2.55
N VAL A 196 -4.82 -3.33 -2.18
CA VAL A 196 -3.53 -2.80 -1.72
C VAL A 196 -2.85 -1.95 -2.81
N GLY A 197 -2.93 -2.37 -4.08
CA GLY A 197 -2.42 -1.57 -5.20
C GLY A 197 -3.15 -0.23 -5.35
N ALA A 198 -4.48 -0.22 -5.17
CA ALA A 198 -5.27 1.02 -5.19
C ALA A 198 -4.88 1.95 -4.02
N ILE A 199 -4.59 1.40 -2.84
CA ILE A 199 -4.06 2.16 -1.69
C ILE A 199 -2.69 2.78 -2.03
N SER A 200 -1.80 2.00 -2.64
CA SER A 200 -0.46 2.45 -3.04
C SER A 200 -0.51 3.63 -4.03
N GLU A 201 -1.40 3.57 -5.03
CA GLU A 201 -1.65 4.69 -5.94
C GLU A 201 -2.15 5.94 -5.20
N LYS A 202 -3.13 5.78 -4.31
CA LYS A 202 -3.67 6.92 -3.53
C LYS A 202 -2.64 7.56 -2.61
N LEU A 203 -1.78 6.77 -1.97
CA LEU A 203 -0.69 7.30 -1.16
C LEU A 203 0.32 8.11 -2.00
N ARG A 204 0.62 7.65 -3.22
CA ARG A 204 1.46 8.42 -4.17
C ARG A 204 0.79 9.73 -4.58
N GLU A 205 -0.51 9.71 -4.87
CA GLU A 205 -1.28 10.91 -5.22
C GLU A 205 -1.25 11.95 -4.08
N ILE A 206 -1.43 11.52 -2.83
CA ILE A 206 -1.42 12.41 -1.64
C ILE A 206 -0.13 13.22 -1.58
N ASN A 207 1.04 12.61 -1.83
CA ASN A 207 2.33 13.30 -1.80
C ASN A 207 2.43 14.46 -2.79
N THR A 208 1.72 14.38 -3.92
CA THR A 208 1.73 15.45 -4.93
C THR A 208 0.85 16.65 -4.54
N LYS A 209 0.00 16.50 -3.52
CA LYS A 209 -1.03 17.49 -3.13
C LYS A 209 -0.59 18.47 -2.05
N GLN A 210 0.63 18.31 -1.51
CA GLN A 210 1.16 19.10 -0.38
C GLN A 210 0.20 19.04 0.83
N PRO A 211 0.01 17.85 1.42
CA PRO A 211 -0.92 17.67 2.52
C PRO A 211 -0.51 18.53 3.72
N LEU A 212 -1.49 19.02 4.48
CA LEU A 212 -1.26 19.64 5.77
C LEU A 212 -0.68 18.63 6.77
N PHE A 213 0.14 19.13 7.70
CA PHE A 213 0.82 18.34 8.75
C PHE A 213 -0.12 17.50 9.64
N ILE A 214 -1.42 17.80 9.63
CA ILE A 214 -2.44 17.03 10.34
C ILE A 214 -2.57 15.60 9.80
N PHE A 215 -2.21 15.38 8.53
CA PHE A 215 -2.31 14.07 7.87
C PHE A 215 -1.07 13.20 8.07
N ASP A 216 0.08 13.78 8.41
CA ASP A 216 1.38 13.10 8.56
C ASP A 216 1.29 11.87 9.48
N LYS A 217 0.56 12.01 10.60
CA LYS A 217 0.35 10.91 11.57
C LYS A 217 -0.30 9.66 10.96
N VAL A 218 -1.09 9.83 9.92
CA VAL A 218 -1.79 8.73 9.23
C VAL A 218 -1.02 8.34 7.98
N VAL A 219 -0.53 9.30 7.22
CA VAL A 219 0.07 9.09 5.91
C VAL A 219 1.49 8.52 6.00
N ASP A 220 2.35 9.04 6.88
CA ASP A 220 3.76 8.64 6.94
C ASP A 220 3.96 7.15 7.27
N PRO A 221 3.23 6.56 8.25
CA PRO A 221 3.35 5.14 8.53
C PRO A 221 2.91 4.30 7.32
N LEU A 222 1.84 4.71 6.64
CA LEU A 222 1.30 3.99 5.49
C LEU A 222 2.26 4.02 4.30
N GLN A 223 2.90 5.15 4.02
CA GLN A 223 3.90 5.27 2.95
C GLN A 223 5.08 4.32 3.14
N THR A 224 5.46 4.06 4.39
CA THR A 224 6.56 3.14 4.70
C THR A 224 6.13 1.68 4.64
N LYS A 225 4.91 1.38 5.11
CA LYS A 225 4.44 0.00 5.31
C LYS A 225 3.78 -0.61 4.08
N ILE A 226 3.02 0.15 3.31
CA ILE A 226 2.28 -0.38 2.14
C ILE A 226 3.20 -1.02 1.10
N PRO A 227 4.35 -0.42 0.70
CA PRO A 227 5.25 -1.08 -0.24
C PRO A 227 5.82 -2.41 0.28
N GLN A 228 6.02 -2.54 1.59
CA GLN A 228 6.48 -3.78 2.22
C GLN A 228 5.38 -4.85 2.17
N ILE A 229 4.13 -4.44 2.44
CA ILE A 229 2.96 -5.30 2.33
C ILE A 229 2.78 -5.78 0.89
N GLU A 230 2.88 -4.90 -0.11
CA GLU A 230 2.78 -5.27 -1.53
C GLU A 230 3.80 -6.35 -1.90
N LYS A 231 5.07 -6.14 -1.56
CA LYS A 231 6.14 -7.10 -1.84
C LYS A 231 5.91 -8.43 -1.13
N ALA A 232 5.48 -8.40 0.12
CA ALA A 232 5.16 -9.61 0.88
C ALA A 232 3.98 -10.36 0.24
N PHE A 233 2.96 -9.64 -0.22
CA PHE A 233 1.79 -10.22 -0.87
C PHE A 233 2.13 -10.85 -2.22
N ASP A 234 2.96 -10.20 -3.04
CA ASP A 234 3.42 -10.72 -4.33
C ASP A 234 4.25 -12.01 -4.15
N ALA A 235 5.10 -12.06 -3.12
CA ALA A 235 5.84 -13.25 -2.76
C ALA A 235 4.90 -14.38 -2.27
N SER A 236 3.94 -14.06 -1.40
CA SER A 236 2.95 -15.02 -0.90
C SER A 236 2.09 -15.61 -2.01
N LEU A 237 1.60 -14.80 -2.95
CA LEU A 237 0.83 -15.27 -4.11
C LEU A 237 1.64 -16.25 -4.96
N SER A 238 2.90 -15.90 -5.24
CA SER A 238 3.82 -16.76 -6.00
C SER A 238 4.08 -18.08 -5.28
N PHE A 239 4.25 -18.04 -3.96
CA PHE A 239 4.43 -19.24 -3.13
C PHE A 239 3.18 -20.13 -3.10
N ILE A 240 1.99 -19.55 -2.88
CA ILE A 240 0.73 -20.30 -2.86
C ILE A 240 0.48 -20.97 -4.21
N GLN A 241 0.84 -20.32 -5.33
CA GLN A 241 0.76 -20.93 -6.65
C GLN A 241 1.66 -22.15 -6.82
N ALA A 242 2.80 -22.20 -6.13
CA ALA A 242 3.73 -23.32 -6.13
C ALA A 242 3.33 -24.45 -5.15
N LEU A 243 2.49 -24.17 -4.16
CA LEU A 243 2.09 -25.14 -3.13
C LEU A 243 1.60 -26.48 -3.70
N PRO A 244 0.67 -26.54 -4.69
CA PRO A 244 0.16 -27.81 -5.20
C PRO A 244 1.27 -28.76 -5.67
N TRP A 245 2.30 -28.19 -6.32
CA TRP A 245 3.48 -28.94 -6.70
C TRP A 245 4.22 -29.37 -5.43
N LEU A 246 4.70 -28.43 -4.63
CA LEU A 246 5.58 -28.69 -3.49
C LEU A 246 5.00 -29.65 -2.43
N THR A 247 3.68 -29.64 -2.22
CA THR A 247 3.04 -30.37 -1.12
C THR A 247 2.33 -31.65 -1.57
N GLY A 248 2.20 -31.89 -2.87
CA GLY A 248 1.42 -33.02 -3.38
C GLY A 248 -0.05 -32.95 -3.00
N TYR A 249 -0.65 -31.78 -3.20
CA TYR A 249 -2.08 -31.56 -3.07
C TYR A 249 -2.66 -31.06 -4.41
N PRO A 250 -3.83 -31.55 -4.87
CA PRO A 250 -4.65 -32.60 -4.26
C PRO A 250 -4.15 -34.03 -4.55
N GLU A 251 -3.19 -34.18 -5.45
CA GLU A 251 -2.63 -35.48 -5.85
C GLU A 251 -1.18 -35.62 -5.38
N GLU A 252 -0.82 -36.83 -4.93
CA GLU A 252 0.55 -37.18 -4.53
C GLU A 252 1.56 -36.80 -5.62
N LYS A 253 2.70 -36.25 -5.20
CA LYS A 253 3.82 -35.91 -6.08
C LYS A 253 5.03 -36.74 -5.74
N THR A 254 5.64 -37.31 -6.78
CA THR A 254 6.89 -38.05 -6.72
C THR A 254 7.99 -37.20 -7.33
N TYR A 255 9.02 -36.96 -6.53
CA TYR A 255 10.20 -36.20 -6.90
C TYR A 255 11.41 -37.12 -7.03
N LEU A 256 12.19 -36.91 -8.10
CA LEU A 256 13.50 -37.51 -8.27
C LEU A 256 14.56 -36.50 -7.79
N PHE A 257 15.28 -36.88 -6.74
CA PHE A 257 16.48 -36.18 -6.30
C PHE A 257 17.70 -36.84 -6.94
N ILE A 258 18.54 -36.02 -7.57
CA ILE A 258 19.81 -36.47 -8.15
C ILE A 258 20.93 -35.79 -7.37
N LEU A 259 21.77 -36.59 -6.72
CA LEU A 259 22.89 -36.09 -5.94
C LEU A 259 24.16 -36.24 -6.77
N GLU A 260 24.66 -35.10 -7.22
CA GLU A 260 25.83 -35.02 -8.08
C GLU A 260 27.11 -34.70 -7.29
N ASN A 261 28.16 -35.48 -7.53
CA ASN A 261 29.50 -35.21 -7.00
C ASN A 261 30.19 -34.13 -7.86
N ASN A 262 30.31 -32.93 -7.29
CA ASN A 262 30.97 -31.80 -7.94
C ASN A 262 32.50 -31.97 -8.14
N ARG A 263 33.12 -33.00 -7.55
CA ARG A 263 34.54 -33.35 -7.81
C ARG A 263 34.72 -34.22 -9.07
N GLU A 264 33.64 -34.72 -9.63
CA GLU A 264 33.63 -35.55 -10.84
C GLU A 264 32.77 -34.91 -11.93
N MET A 265 33.12 -33.67 -12.29
CA MET A 265 32.39 -32.90 -13.30
C MET A 265 32.39 -33.60 -14.68
N ARG A 266 31.23 -33.61 -15.29
CA ARG A 266 30.89 -34.09 -16.64
C ARG A 266 30.02 -33.03 -17.36
N PRO A 267 29.80 -33.14 -18.67
CA PRO A 267 29.01 -32.15 -19.43
C PRO A 267 27.58 -31.94 -18.93
N ALA A 268 26.99 -32.94 -18.25
CA ALA A 268 25.64 -32.87 -17.70
C ALA A 268 25.57 -32.39 -16.24
N GLY A 269 26.71 -32.14 -15.58
CA GLY A 269 26.78 -31.92 -14.13
C GLY A 269 27.87 -32.76 -13.48
N GLY A 270 27.77 -33.08 -12.19
CA GLY A 270 28.70 -33.97 -11.50
C GLY A 270 28.46 -35.46 -11.78
N PHE A 271 29.15 -36.35 -11.05
CA PHE A 271 28.81 -37.77 -11.04
C PHE A 271 27.54 -38.03 -10.24
N ILE A 272 26.55 -38.68 -10.85
CA ILE A 272 25.35 -39.16 -10.17
C ILE A 272 25.71 -40.43 -9.39
N GLY A 273 26.17 -40.27 -8.15
CA GLY A 273 26.48 -41.41 -7.27
C GLY A 273 25.25 -41.92 -6.51
N THR A 274 24.28 -41.05 -6.26
CA THR A 274 23.08 -41.35 -5.48
C THR A 274 21.87 -40.72 -6.13
N TYR A 275 20.78 -41.48 -6.19
CA TYR A 275 19.46 -40.95 -6.53
C TYR A 275 18.52 -41.11 -5.33
N GLY A 276 17.49 -40.27 -5.27
CA GLY A 276 16.46 -40.34 -4.26
C GLY A 276 15.07 -40.21 -4.85
N ILE A 277 14.12 -40.96 -4.28
CA ILE A 277 12.70 -40.84 -4.59
C ILE A 277 12.00 -40.30 -3.35
N PHE A 278 11.31 -39.18 -3.53
CA PHE A 278 10.56 -38.52 -2.46
C PHE A 278 9.10 -38.40 -2.87
N GLN A 279 8.21 -38.97 -2.08
CA GLN A 279 6.78 -38.93 -2.31
C GLN A 279 6.15 -38.09 -1.21
N VAL A 280 5.34 -37.12 -1.62
CA VAL A 280 4.62 -36.22 -0.71
C VAL A 280 3.16 -36.16 -1.13
N ALA A 281 2.28 -36.22 -0.13
CA ALA A 281 0.84 -36.03 -0.33
C ALA A 281 0.28 -35.17 0.82
N ASN A 282 -0.48 -34.13 0.50
CA ASN A 282 -1.06 -33.21 1.49
C ASN A 282 -0.02 -32.67 2.49
N ALA A 283 1.16 -32.28 2.01
CA ALA A 283 2.31 -31.86 2.80
C ALA A 283 2.85 -32.89 3.80
N GLU A 284 2.49 -34.18 3.64
CA GLU A 284 3.00 -35.30 4.43
C GLU A 284 3.99 -36.10 3.59
N ILE A 285 5.16 -36.41 4.16
CA ILE A 285 6.16 -37.26 3.51
C ILE A 285 5.64 -38.70 3.54
N LYS A 286 5.27 -39.23 2.38
CA LYS A 286 4.77 -40.62 2.23
C LYS A 286 5.92 -41.61 2.14
N ASN A 287 6.99 -41.21 1.46
CA ASN A 287 8.17 -42.03 1.29
C ASN A 287 9.36 -41.11 1.03
N PHE A 288 10.50 -41.46 1.61
CA PHE A 288 11.77 -40.86 1.23
C PHE A 288 12.83 -41.95 1.21
N TYR A 289 13.31 -42.24 0.02
CA TYR A 289 14.29 -43.30 -0.21
C TYR A 289 15.45 -42.74 -1.03
N THR A 290 16.65 -43.22 -0.72
CA THR A 290 17.85 -42.95 -1.53
C THR A 290 18.57 -44.25 -1.80
N ASP A 291 19.22 -44.34 -2.96
CA ASP A 291 20.03 -45.49 -3.32
C ASP A 291 21.24 -45.07 -4.16
N ASN A 292 22.22 -45.97 -4.19
CA ASN A 292 23.36 -45.84 -5.07
C ASN A 292 22.92 -46.04 -6.53
N SER A 293 23.36 -45.18 -7.45
CA SER A 293 23.07 -45.32 -8.87
C SER A 293 23.54 -46.66 -9.46
N TYR A 294 24.63 -47.24 -8.94
CA TYR A 294 25.09 -48.57 -9.37
C TYR A 294 24.08 -49.69 -9.11
N ASN A 295 23.19 -49.55 -8.12
CA ASN A 295 22.15 -50.55 -7.85
C ASN A 295 21.07 -50.58 -8.94
N LEU A 296 20.93 -49.51 -9.74
CA LEU A 296 20.11 -49.52 -10.95
C LEU A 296 20.77 -50.38 -12.03
N ASP A 297 22.08 -50.19 -12.24
CA ASP A 297 22.85 -50.91 -13.26
C ASP A 297 22.82 -52.42 -13.01
N VAL A 298 22.99 -52.86 -11.76
CA VAL A 298 22.96 -54.28 -11.38
C VAL A 298 21.66 -54.96 -11.81
N LYS A 299 20.52 -54.25 -11.83
CA LYS A 299 19.21 -54.81 -12.19
C LYS A 299 19.05 -55.08 -13.68
N VAL A 300 19.83 -54.41 -14.53
CA VAL A 300 19.68 -54.48 -15.99
C VAL A 300 20.92 -55.03 -16.71
N LYS A 301 22.03 -55.26 -15.99
CA LYS A 301 23.32 -55.73 -16.53
C LYS A 301 23.24 -56.94 -17.48
N ASP A 302 22.28 -57.85 -17.24
CA ASP A 302 22.17 -59.10 -18.00
C ASP A 302 21.11 -59.02 -19.11
N THR A 303 20.22 -58.02 -19.05
CA THR A 303 19.04 -57.90 -19.92
C THR A 303 19.16 -56.78 -20.95
N GLN A 304 19.92 -55.72 -20.63
CA GLN A 304 20.08 -54.56 -21.48
C GLN A 304 21.48 -54.60 -22.09
N LYS A 305 21.59 -54.93 -23.37
CA LYS A 305 22.85 -54.90 -24.13
C LYS A 305 22.73 -53.88 -25.24
N ILE A 306 23.19 -52.66 -24.96
CA ILE A 306 23.18 -51.58 -25.94
C ILE A 306 24.50 -51.64 -26.69
N PRO A 307 24.54 -51.76 -28.03
CA PRO A 307 25.80 -51.80 -28.76
C PRO A 307 26.60 -50.51 -28.53
N ALA A 308 27.90 -50.64 -28.31
CA ALA A 308 28.75 -49.48 -28.11
C ALA A 308 28.93 -48.70 -29.42
N PRO A 309 29.22 -47.39 -29.37
CA PRO A 309 29.65 -46.66 -30.56
C PRO A 309 30.87 -47.32 -31.18
N LYS A 310 30.88 -47.43 -32.51
CA LYS A 310 31.94 -48.11 -33.30
C LYS A 310 33.39 -47.81 -32.85
N PRO A 311 33.75 -46.57 -32.45
CA PRO A 311 35.10 -46.31 -31.93
C PRO A 311 35.42 -47.09 -30.65
N MET A 312 34.48 -47.24 -29.72
CA MET A 312 34.69 -48.00 -28.49
C MET A 312 34.79 -49.50 -28.75
N GLU A 313 33.96 -50.02 -29.66
CA GLU A 313 34.07 -51.42 -30.09
C GLU A 313 35.46 -51.70 -30.68
N LYS A 314 35.94 -50.82 -31.56
CA LYS A 314 37.22 -50.98 -32.27
C LYS A 314 38.44 -50.79 -31.36
N TYR A 315 38.45 -49.77 -30.51
CA TYR A 315 39.65 -49.34 -29.80
C TYR A 315 39.67 -49.76 -28.33
N MET A 316 38.52 -50.02 -27.71
CA MET A 316 38.41 -50.39 -26.29
C MET A 316 37.98 -51.84 -26.07
N ALA A 317 37.73 -52.59 -27.14
CA ALA A 317 37.22 -53.96 -27.10
C ALA A 317 35.96 -54.12 -26.22
N GLN A 318 35.15 -53.06 -26.15
CA GLN A 318 33.91 -53.02 -25.38
C GLN A 318 32.73 -53.09 -26.34
N PRO A 319 32.12 -54.28 -26.56
CA PRO A 319 31.07 -54.47 -27.55
C PRO A 319 29.74 -53.81 -27.16
N ASN A 320 29.51 -53.58 -25.86
CA ASN A 320 28.29 -52.97 -25.36
C ASN A 320 28.58 -51.70 -24.56
N TRP A 321 27.77 -50.67 -24.75
CA TRP A 321 27.81 -49.43 -23.98
C TRP A 321 27.41 -49.63 -22.52
N PHE A 322 26.55 -50.63 -22.29
CA PHE A 322 26.08 -51.12 -21.01
C PHE A 322 25.97 -52.65 -21.11
#